data_AF-A0A2V8GDR9-F1
#
_entry.id   AF-A0A2V8GDR9-F1
#
_cell.length_a   1.000
_cell.length_b   1.000
_cell.length_c   1.000
_cell.angle_alpha   90.00
_cell.angle_beta   90.00
_cell.angle_gamma   90.00
#
_symmetry.space_group_name_H-M   'P 1'
#
loop_
_entity.id
_entity.type
_entity.pdbx_description
1 polymer ?
#
loop_
_entity_poly.entity_id
_entity_poly.type
_entity_poly.pdbx_seq_one_letter_code
_entity_poly.pdbx_strand_id
1 'polypeptide(L)'
;MKSYRQSLVLELVDQEPITSQGQLRERLKGRGIDVTQATLSRDIRDLGLVKRASDGAYRRPGVEEAAGDPLPVLRRAVAEILRGIEAVHDRARLADVAGTISGDDTILVICRGEREAQTFRRQIEEWVRT
;
A
#
# COMPACT_ATOMS: atom_id res chain seq x y z
N MET A 1 34.89 -9.55 -8.49
CA MET A 1 34.13 -9.36 -9.76
C MET A 1 32.70 -9.89 -9.69
N LYS A 2 32.45 -11.13 -9.23
CA LYS A 2 31.07 -11.68 -9.10
C LYS A 2 30.16 -10.80 -8.22
N SER A 3 30.58 -10.49 -6.98
CA SER A 3 29.77 -9.69 -6.06
C SER A 3 29.43 -8.31 -6.62
N TYR A 4 30.40 -7.62 -7.23
CA TYR A 4 30.17 -6.32 -7.88
C TYR A 4 29.14 -6.40 -9.01
N ARG A 5 29.24 -7.41 -9.89
CA ARG A 5 28.25 -7.64 -10.94
C ARG A 5 26.87 -7.95 -10.38
N GLN A 6 26.79 -8.80 -9.36
CA GLN A 6 25.54 -9.13 -8.70
C GLN A 6 24.90 -7.92 -8.02
N SER A 7 25.70 -7.02 -7.43
CA SER A 7 25.21 -5.72 -6.93
C SER A 7 24.60 -4.86 -8.04
N LEU A 8 25.24 -4.80 -9.22
CA LEU A 8 24.70 -4.09 -10.38
C LEU A 8 23.43 -4.74 -10.94
N VAL A 9 23.35 -6.07 -10.94
CA VAL A 9 22.12 -6.79 -11.33
C VAL A 9 20.96 -6.38 -10.42
N LEU A 10 21.19 -6.38 -9.11
CA LEU A 10 20.20 -5.97 -8.13
C LEU A 10 19.78 -4.50 -8.31
N GLU A 11 20.74 -3.61 -8.53
CA GLU A 11 20.46 -2.20 -8.78
C GLU A 11 19.58 -1.99 -10.03
N LEU A 12 19.89 -2.67 -11.14
CA LEU A 12 19.14 -2.54 -12.40
C LEU A 12 17.69 -3.03 -12.26
N VAL A 13 17.47 -4.16 -11.58
CA VAL A 13 16.10 -4.69 -11.40
C VAL A 13 15.26 -3.85 -10.42
N ASP A 14 15.91 -3.08 -9.53
CA ASP A 14 15.25 -2.16 -8.62
C ASP A 14 14.93 -0.81 -9.29
N GLN A 15 15.70 -0.38 -10.30
CA GLN A 15 15.52 0.90 -10.99
C GLN A 15 14.54 0.86 -12.16
N GLU A 16 14.39 -0.28 -12.84
CA GLU A 16 13.60 -0.37 -14.06
C GLU A 16 13.00 -1.77 -14.31
N PRO A 17 11.89 -1.88 -15.06
CA PRO A 17 11.28 -3.17 -15.35
C PRO A 17 12.11 -3.97 -16.37
N ILE A 18 12.95 -4.88 -15.85
CA ILE A 18 13.73 -5.81 -16.65
C ILE A 18 13.01 -7.15 -16.78
N THR A 19 12.50 -7.47 -17.97
CA THR A 19 11.64 -8.65 -18.23
C THR A 19 12.38 -9.85 -18.81
N SER A 20 13.62 -9.64 -19.28
CA SER A 20 14.43 -10.69 -19.91
C SER A 20 15.91 -10.62 -19.53
N GLN A 21 16.59 -11.77 -19.59
CA GLN A 21 18.04 -11.84 -19.35
C GLN A 21 18.83 -11.13 -20.47
N GLY A 22 18.28 -11.05 -21.68
CA GLY A 22 18.88 -10.30 -22.79
C GLY A 22 18.94 -8.81 -22.47
N GLN A 23 17.81 -8.24 -22.05
CA GLN A 23 17.71 -6.84 -21.61
C GLN A 23 18.67 -6.56 -20.45
N LEU A 24 18.68 -7.42 -19.43
CA LEU A 24 19.58 -7.27 -18.28
C LEU A 24 21.06 -7.27 -18.71
N ARG A 25 21.43 -8.12 -19.66
CA ARG A 25 22.79 -8.19 -20.22
C ARG A 25 23.16 -6.93 -20.99
N GLU A 26 22.24 -6.37 -21.79
CA GLU A 26 22.46 -5.12 -22.50
C GLU A 26 22.71 -3.95 -21.54
N ARG A 27 21.93 -3.87 -20.44
CA ARG A 27 22.13 -2.85 -19.40
C ARG A 27 23.47 -2.99 -18.68
N LEU A 28 23.87 -4.21 -18.35
CA LEU A 28 25.20 -4.47 -17.78
C LEU A 28 26.32 -4.09 -18.75
N LYS A 29 26.17 -4.41 -20.04
CA LYS A 29 27.14 -4.05 -21.08
C LYS A 29 27.29 -2.53 -21.22
N GLY A 30 26.19 -1.79 -21.14
CA GLY A 30 26.21 -0.32 -21.11
C GLY A 30 26.98 0.27 -19.93
N ARG A 31 27.16 -0.50 -18.84
CA ARG A 31 27.99 -0.17 -17.67
C ARG A 31 29.38 -0.79 -17.71
N GLY A 32 29.81 -1.30 -18.88
CA GLY A 32 31.14 -1.90 -19.08
C GLY A 32 31.29 -3.33 -18.57
N ILE A 33 30.18 -4.01 -18.23
CA ILE A 33 30.19 -5.39 -17.72
C ILE A 33 29.66 -6.33 -18.81
N ASP A 34 30.57 -7.01 -19.49
CA ASP A 34 30.21 -8.06 -20.45
C ASP A 34 30.08 -9.42 -19.76
N VAL A 35 28.96 -10.10 -19.97
CA VAL A 35 28.69 -11.43 -19.41
C VAL A 35 27.89 -12.31 -20.34
N THR A 36 28.15 -13.61 -20.27
CA THR A 36 27.37 -14.61 -21.01
C THR A 36 25.99 -14.81 -20.38
N GLN A 37 25.04 -15.30 -21.19
CA GLN A 37 23.70 -15.65 -20.69
C GLN A 37 23.78 -16.75 -19.61
N ALA A 38 24.69 -17.71 -19.74
CA ALA A 38 24.89 -18.75 -18.73
C ALA A 38 25.36 -18.17 -17.38
N THR A 39 26.24 -17.17 -17.40
CA THR A 39 26.70 -16.48 -16.17
C THR A 39 25.55 -15.73 -15.52
N LEU A 40 24.78 -14.98 -16.31
CA LEU A 40 23.67 -14.19 -15.82
C LEU A 40 22.52 -15.06 -15.29
N SER A 41 22.25 -16.19 -15.94
CA SER A 41 21.28 -17.19 -15.48
C SER A 41 21.65 -17.76 -14.10
N ARG A 42 22.95 -18.04 -13.87
CA ARG A 42 23.44 -18.45 -12.55
C ARG A 42 23.31 -17.34 -11.53
N ASP A 43 23.67 -16.10 -11.87
CA ASP A 43 23.53 -14.97 -10.94
C ASP A 43 22.07 -14.73 -10.54
N ILE A 44 21.13 -14.76 -11.48
CA ILE A 44 19.68 -14.66 -11.21
C ILE A 44 19.22 -15.72 -10.22
N ARG A 45 19.70 -16.96 -10.39
CA ARG A 45 19.39 -18.09 -9.50
C ARG A 45 20.02 -17.92 -8.13
N ASP A 46 21.31 -17.56 -8.08
CA ASP A 46 22.07 -17.35 -6.84
C ASP A 46 21.47 -16.19 -6.01
N LEU A 47 20.96 -15.16 -6.68
CA LEU A 47 20.29 -14.01 -6.08
C LEU A 47 18.82 -14.27 -5.74
N GLY A 48 18.26 -15.41 -6.15
CA GLY A 48 16.86 -15.77 -5.91
C GLY A 48 15.86 -14.84 -6.60
N LEU A 49 16.23 -14.20 -7.72
CA LEU A 49 15.33 -13.28 -8.41
C LEU A 49 14.12 -14.02 -8.99
N VAL A 50 12.94 -13.45 -8.79
CA VAL A 50 11.66 -13.97 -9.28
C VAL A 50 11.03 -13.00 -10.27
N LYS A 51 10.13 -13.48 -11.13
CA LYS A 51 9.34 -12.61 -12.02
C LYS A 51 8.07 -12.14 -11.34
N ARG A 52 7.77 -10.85 -11.45
CA ARG A 52 6.49 -10.26 -11.04
C ARG A 52 5.36 -10.79 -11.91
N ALA A 53 4.21 -11.06 -11.31
CA ALA A 53 3.02 -11.50 -12.03
C ALA A 53 2.40 -10.38 -12.88
N SER A 54 2.54 -9.13 -12.43
CA SER A 54 1.95 -7.94 -13.07
C SER A 54 2.54 -7.64 -14.46
N ASP A 55 3.87 -7.65 -14.59
CA ASP A 55 4.58 -7.21 -15.80
C ASP A 55 5.71 -8.15 -16.26
N GLY A 56 5.93 -9.27 -15.55
CA GLY A 56 6.96 -10.25 -15.90
C GLY A 56 8.40 -9.80 -15.63
N ALA A 57 8.61 -8.64 -14.97
CA ALA A 57 9.94 -8.14 -14.65
C ALA A 57 10.56 -8.84 -13.45
N TYR A 58 11.89 -8.95 -13.44
CA TYR A 58 12.64 -9.52 -12.31
C TYR A 58 12.51 -8.63 -11.06
N ARG A 59 12.45 -9.26 -9.89
CA ARG A 59 12.52 -8.62 -8.58
C ARG A 59 13.20 -9.51 -7.56
N ARG A 60 13.58 -8.92 -6.42
CA ARG A 60 14.11 -9.66 -5.27
C ARG A 60 13.04 -10.53 -4.60
N PRO A 61 13.42 -11.69 -4.03
CA PRO A 61 12.51 -12.50 -3.23
C PRO A 61 12.16 -11.76 -1.93
N GLY A 62 10.95 -11.95 -1.41
CA GLY A 62 10.49 -11.31 -0.17
C GLY A 62 10.04 -9.85 -0.32
N VAL A 63 10.24 -9.23 -1.48
CA VAL A 63 9.41 -8.09 -1.89
C VAL A 63 8.09 -8.68 -2.36
N GLU A 64 7.23 -9.10 -1.43
CA GLU A 64 5.81 -9.29 -1.72
C GLU A 64 5.27 -8.01 -2.35
N GLU A 65 4.25 -8.15 -3.18
CA GLU A 65 3.42 -6.99 -3.51
C GLU A 65 2.86 -6.45 -2.19
N ALA A 66 3.54 -5.47 -1.60
CA ALA A 66 2.85 -4.38 -0.91
C ALA A 66 2.12 -3.56 -1.99
N ALA A 67 1.20 -4.21 -2.69
CA ALA A 67 0.32 -3.64 -3.70
C ALA A 67 -1.06 -4.30 -3.58
N GLY A 68 -1.54 -4.48 -2.34
CA GLY A 68 -2.82 -3.87 -2.06
C GLY A 68 -2.53 -2.39 -1.86
N ASP A 69 -3.18 -1.52 -2.63
CA ASP A 69 -3.24 -0.11 -2.28
C ASP A 69 -3.54 -0.01 -0.77
N PRO A 70 -2.71 0.68 0.04
CA PRO A 70 -2.97 0.80 1.47
C PRO A 70 -4.29 1.52 1.74
N LEU A 71 -4.82 2.28 0.77
CA LEU A 71 -6.10 2.97 0.89
C LEU A 71 -7.26 1.99 1.14
N PRO A 72 -7.46 0.88 0.42
CA PRO A 72 -8.46 -0.14 0.76
C PRO A 72 -8.37 -0.67 2.19
N VAL A 73 -7.17 -0.97 2.69
CA VAL A 73 -6.97 -1.49 4.06
C VAL A 73 -7.27 -0.40 5.09
N LEU A 74 -6.76 0.81 4.85
CA LEU A 74 -7.01 1.99 5.68
C LEU A 74 -8.50 2.37 5.68
N ARG A 75 -9.15 2.40 4.52
CA ARG A 75 -10.59 2.66 4.36
C ARG A 75 -11.41 1.63 5.11
N ARG A 76 -11.06 0.34 5.02
CA ARG A 76 -11.74 -0.70 5.79
C ARG A 76 -11.57 -0.50 7.29
N ALA A 77 -10.36 -0.21 7.76
CA ALA A 77 -10.09 0.04 9.18
C ALA A 77 -10.84 1.26 9.70
N VAL A 78 -10.85 2.36 8.94
CA VAL A 78 -11.61 3.57 9.24
C VAL A 78 -13.12 3.26 9.25
N ALA A 79 -13.66 2.57 8.25
CA ALA A 79 -15.06 2.19 8.20
C ALA A 79 -15.48 1.23 9.34
N GLU A 80 -14.58 0.37 9.82
CA GLU A 80 -14.82 -0.48 10.99
C GLU A 80 -14.83 0.34 12.30
N ILE A 81 -13.92 1.31 12.46
CA ILE A 81 -13.92 2.24 13.60
C ILE A 81 -15.21 3.08 13.60
N LEU A 82 -15.59 3.61 12.44
CA LEU A 82 -16.79 4.42 12.27
C LEU A 82 -18.08 3.64 12.60
N ARG A 83 -18.21 2.40 12.12
CA ARG A 83 -19.33 1.51 12.51
C ARG A 83 -19.32 1.17 14.00
N GLY A 84 -18.14 1.02 14.60
CA GLY A 84 -17.99 0.87 16.04
C GLY A 84 -18.52 2.09 16.80
N ILE A 85 -18.23 3.30 16.30
CA ILE A 85 -18.77 4.56 16.84
C ILE A 85 -20.29 4.61 16.68
N GLU A 86 -20.86 4.20 15.54
CA GLU A 86 -22.32 4.10 15.36
C GLU A 86 -22.97 3.09 16.34
N ALA A 87 -22.36 1.93 16.54
CA ALA A 87 -22.87 0.93 17.49
C ALA A 87 -22.79 1.40 18.96
N VAL A 88 -21.78 2.21 19.29
CA VAL A 88 -21.69 2.89 20.60
C VAL A 88 -22.70 4.03 20.67
N HIS A 89 -22.98 4.73 19.57
CA HIS A 89 -23.97 5.80 19.47
C HIS A 89 -25.38 5.31 19.83
N ASP A 90 -25.79 4.16 19.28
CA ASP A 90 -27.09 3.53 19.53
C ASP A 90 -27.25 3.12 21.01
N ARG A 91 -26.15 2.71 21.65
CA ARG A 91 -26.12 2.35 23.09
C ARG A 91 -26.00 3.56 24.02
N ALA A 92 -25.31 4.61 23.58
CA ALA A 92 -25.07 5.81 24.37
C ALA A 92 -26.32 6.69 24.47
N ARG A 93 -27.33 6.50 23.61
CA ARG A 93 -28.51 7.40 23.51
C ARG A 93 -28.05 8.85 23.61
N LEU A 94 -27.21 9.29 22.69
CA LEU A 94 -27.10 10.72 22.42
C LEU A 94 -28.52 11.14 22.04
N ALA A 95 -29.25 11.75 22.98
CA ALA A 95 -30.72 11.89 22.98
C ALA A 95 -31.28 12.73 21.80
N ASP A 96 -30.37 13.15 20.94
CA ASP A 96 -30.40 14.35 20.11
C ASP A 96 -30.11 14.02 18.63
N VAL A 97 -29.64 12.79 18.34
CA VAL A 97 -29.40 12.31 16.96
C VAL A 97 -30.62 11.54 16.46
N ALA A 98 -31.12 11.95 15.30
CA ALA A 98 -32.25 11.35 14.61
C ALA A 98 -31.84 10.16 13.73
N GLY A 99 -30.60 10.15 13.22
CA GLY A 99 -30.03 9.03 12.45
C GLY A 99 -28.68 9.37 11.82
N THR A 100 -28.00 8.36 11.28
CA THR A 100 -26.74 8.51 10.53
C THR A 100 -26.85 7.94 9.11
N ILE A 101 -26.10 8.51 8.18
CA ILE A 101 -25.88 7.97 6.83
C ILE A 101 -24.38 7.97 6.57
N SER A 102 -23.80 6.81 6.30
CA SER A 102 -22.38 6.67 5.98
C SER A 102 -22.17 6.38 4.50
N GLY A 103 -21.23 7.11 3.89
CA GLY A 103 -20.54 6.73 2.65
C GLY A 103 -19.13 6.25 2.95
N ASP A 104 -18.32 6.08 1.91
CA ASP A 104 -16.94 5.55 2.04
C ASP A 104 -16.02 6.46 2.86
N ASP A 105 -16.06 7.78 2.61
CA ASP A 105 -15.17 8.76 3.23
C ASP A 105 -15.95 9.86 3.99
N THR A 106 -17.26 9.70 4.20
CA THR A 106 -18.14 10.73 4.80
C THR A 106 -19.24 10.10 5.67
N ILE A 107 -19.42 10.62 6.88
CA ILE A 107 -20.60 10.34 7.71
C ILE A 107 -21.45 11.61 7.81
N LEU A 108 -22.72 11.49 7.44
CA LEU A 108 -23.75 12.48 7.74
C LEU A 108 -24.44 12.08 9.05
N VAL A 109 -24.43 12.99 10.02
CA VAL A 109 -25.19 12.84 11.27
C VAL A 109 -26.35 13.82 11.27
N ILE A 110 -27.57 13.30 11.38
CA ILE A 110 -28.80 14.10 11.40
C ILE A 110 -29.23 14.31 12.85
N CYS A 111 -29.27 15.56 13.30
CA CYS A 111 -29.73 15.92 14.65
C CYS A 111 -31.17 16.42 14.64
N ARG A 112 -31.87 16.32 15.77
CA ARG A 112 -33.29 16.73 15.91
C ARG A 112 -33.50 18.25 15.92
N GLY A 113 -32.42 19.03 16.07
CA GLY A 113 -32.45 20.48 16.06
C GLY A 113 -31.04 21.08 16.01
N GLU A 114 -30.98 22.41 15.88
CA GLU A 114 -29.72 23.15 15.77
C GLU A 114 -28.89 23.09 17.06
N ARG A 115 -29.54 23.13 18.24
CA ARG A 115 -28.83 23.12 19.53
C ARG A 115 -28.13 21.78 19.78
N GLU A 116 -28.82 20.72 19.39
CA GLU A 116 -28.39 19.34 19.40
C GLU A 116 -27.18 19.15 18.48
N ALA A 117 -27.27 19.65 17.23
CA ALA A 117 -26.17 19.62 16.28
C ALA A 117 -24.92 20.36 16.80
N GLN A 118 -25.08 21.55 17.39
CA GLN A 118 -23.97 22.31 17.95
C GLN A 118 -23.31 21.60 19.14
N THR A 119 -24.10 20.88 19.95
CA THR A 119 -23.60 20.12 21.09
C THR A 119 -22.83 18.90 20.63
N PHE A 120 -23.38 18.16 19.66
CA PHE A 120 -22.71 17.02 19.04
C PHE A 120 -21.39 17.43 18.37
N ARG A 121 -21.37 18.54 17.63
CA ARG A 121 -20.16 19.09 17.00
C ARG A 121 -19.04 19.33 18.03
N ARG A 122 -19.35 19.99 19.15
CA ARG A 122 -18.36 20.28 20.20
C ARG A 122 -17.74 19.02 20.79
N GLN A 123 -18.55 17.98 21.02
CA GLN A 123 -18.05 16.71 21.55
C GLN A 123 -17.07 16.03 20.59
N ILE A 124 -17.41 16.00 19.29
CA ILE A 124 -16.51 15.46 18.26
C ILE A 124 -15.22 16.29 18.17
N GLU A 125 -15.31 17.62 18.20
CA GLU A 125 -14.13 18.50 18.20
C GLU A 125 -13.22 18.28 19.41
N GLU A 126 -13.78 17.92 20.57
CA GLU A 126 -13.02 17.62 21.79
C GLU A 126 -12.32 16.25 21.70
N TRP A 127 -13.02 15.23 21.23
CA TRP A 127 -12.46 13.88 21.07
C TRP A 127 -11.33 13.82 20.04
N VAL A 128 -11.43 14.60 18.95
CA VAL A 128 -10.39 14.63 17.89
C VAL A 128 -9.13 15.39 18.33
N ARG A 129 -9.19 16.24 19.35
CA ARG A 129 -8.03 16.98 19.87
C ARG A 129 -7.18 16.20 20.87
N THR A 130 -7.64 15.02 21.30
CA THR A 130 -6.96 14.17 22.31
C THR A 130 -6.13 13.10 21.61
#